data_AF-A0A7V3BJV8-F1
#
_entry.id   AF-A0A7V3BJV8-F1
#
_cell.length_a   1.000
_cell.length_b   1.000
_cell.length_c   1.000
_cell.angle_alpha   90.00
_cell.angle_beta   90.00
_cell.angle_gamma   90.00
#
_symmetry.space_group_name_H-M   'P 1'
#
loop_
_entity.id
_entity.type
_entity.pdbx_description
1 polymer ?
#
loop_
_entity_poly.entity_id
_entity_poly.type
_entity_poly.pdbx_seq_one_letter_code
_entity_poly.pdbx_strand_id
1 'polypeptide(L)'
;MAAILLLGLTTCMPGQVVRPGALSLLTGTAAASEKPSPPAVTRGMTKEQVRMLWGEPVAVRKIRTCFGTQEEWVYRGDPQRYGGEERTLRFDEDDVLDEIK
;
A
#
# COMPACT_ATOMS: atom_id res chain seq x y z
N MET A 1 -49.13 16.57 -31.61
CA MET A 1 -47.86 17.30 -31.70
C MET A 1 -47.72 18.16 -30.46
N ALA A 2 -46.67 17.97 -29.67
CA ALA A 2 -45.90 19.03 -28.98
C ALA A 2 -44.94 18.36 -28.00
N ALA A 3 -43.65 18.47 -28.31
CA ALA A 3 -42.53 18.09 -27.46
C ALA A 3 -42.43 19.05 -26.28
N ILE A 4 -42.15 18.51 -25.09
CA ILE A 4 -41.77 19.32 -23.93
C ILE A 4 -40.25 19.40 -23.94
N LEU A 5 -39.74 20.55 -24.40
CA LEU A 5 -38.34 20.95 -24.34
C LEU A 5 -37.94 21.14 -22.88
N LEU A 6 -36.87 20.45 -22.46
CA LEU A 6 -36.15 20.76 -21.23
C LEU A 6 -35.34 22.05 -21.44
N LEU A 7 -35.65 23.06 -20.62
CA LEU A 7 -34.80 24.20 -20.31
C LEU A 7 -33.42 23.65 -19.85
N GLY A 8 -32.26 24.14 -20.29
CA GLY A 8 -31.92 25.54 -20.54
C GLY A 8 -31.34 26.17 -19.27
N LEU A 9 -30.15 25.71 -18.84
CA LEU A 9 -29.28 26.45 -17.90
C LEU A 9 -27.89 26.60 -18.53
N THR A 10 -27.41 27.81 -18.40
CA THR A 10 -26.55 28.52 -19.34
C THR A 10 -25.14 28.68 -18.76
N THR A 11 -24.14 28.60 -19.65
CA THR A 11 -22.84 29.31 -19.64
C THR A 11 -21.94 29.32 -18.40
N CYS A 12 -20.72 28.80 -18.57
CA CYS A 12 -19.54 29.67 -18.66
C CYS A 12 -18.36 28.93 -19.31
N MET A 13 -18.03 29.33 -20.53
CA MET A 13 -16.72 29.12 -21.13
C MET A 13 -15.76 30.17 -20.56
N PRO A 14 -14.51 29.82 -20.23
CA PRO A 14 -13.42 30.76 -20.38
C PRO A 14 -12.56 30.39 -21.60
N GLY A 15 -12.56 31.27 -22.59
CA GLY A 15 -11.61 31.26 -23.69
C GLY A 15 -10.22 31.73 -23.26
N GLN A 16 -9.22 30.99 -23.73
CA GLN A 16 -7.83 31.35 -24.09
C GLN A 16 -6.96 32.23 -23.18
N VAL A 17 -5.77 31.71 -22.85
CA VAL A 17 -4.47 32.38 -23.08
C VAL A 17 -3.46 31.33 -23.56
N VAL A 18 -2.74 31.62 -24.65
CA VAL A 18 -1.71 30.79 -25.28
C VAL A 18 -0.31 31.27 -24.85
N ARG A 19 0.64 30.32 -24.73
CA ARG A 19 2.12 30.44 -24.56
C ARG A 19 2.63 30.59 -23.11
N PRO A 20 3.90 30.25 -22.79
CA PRO A 20 4.85 29.30 -23.39
C PRO A 20 5.45 28.31 -22.34
N GLY A 21 5.88 27.13 -22.78
CA GLY A 21 6.87 26.31 -22.05
C GLY A 21 6.31 25.14 -21.22
N ALA A 22 7.08 24.05 -21.25
CA ALA A 22 6.96 22.81 -20.49
C ALA A 22 6.04 21.71 -21.06
N LEU A 23 6.71 20.78 -21.75
CA LEU A 23 6.51 19.33 -21.80
C LEU A 23 5.07 18.81 -21.95
N SER A 24 4.73 18.45 -23.19
CA SER A 24 3.71 17.43 -23.47
C SER A 24 4.15 16.08 -22.89
N LEU A 25 3.73 15.79 -21.67
CA LEU A 25 3.70 14.42 -21.15
C LEU A 25 2.53 13.70 -21.83
N LEU A 26 2.88 12.96 -22.88
CA LEU A 26 2.01 11.96 -23.49
C LEU A 26 1.55 11.00 -22.39
N THR A 27 0.24 11.02 -22.13
CA THR A 27 -0.46 10.01 -21.35
C THR A 27 -0.31 8.67 -22.04
N GLY A 28 0.76 7.96 -21.70
CA GLY A 28 1.05 6.60 -22.10
C GLY A 28 0.48 5.61 -21.09
N THR A 29 -0.40 4.75 -21.57
CA THR A 29 -0.98 3.59 -20.90
C THR A 29 0.06 2.76 -20.15
N ALA A 30 -0.20 2.49 -18.88
CA ALA A 30 0.17 1.23 -18.24
C ALA A 30 -0.97 0.82 -17.30
N ALA A 31 -1.93 0.07 -17.84
CA ALA A 31 -2.71 -0.85 -17.03
C ALA A 31 -1.72 -1.87 -16.46
N ALA A 32 -1.15 -1.54 -15.30
CA ALA A 32 -0.41 -2.52 -14.52
C ALA A 32 -1.43 -3.60 -14.16
N SER A 33 -1.21 -4.79 -14.68
CA SER A 33 -1.96 -5.99 -14.35
C SER A 33 -1.98 -6.12 -12.82
N GLU A 34 -3.06 -5.70 -12.17
CA GLU A 34 -3.30 -5.89 -10.74
C GLU A 34 -3.53 -7.38 -10.50
N LYS A 35 -2.44 -8.17 -10.48
CA LYS A 35 -2.42 -9.36 -9.62
C LYS A 35 -2.78 -8.83 -8.24
N PRO A 36 -3.80 -9.37 -7.54
CA PRO A 36 -4.12 -8.97 -6.20
C PRO A 36 -2.83 -9.13 -5.40
N SER A 37 -2.20 -7.99 -5.09
CA SER A 37 -0.99 -7.99 -4.30
C SER A 37 -1.40 -8.53 -2.95
N PRO A 38 -0.65 -9.50 -2.40
CA PRO A 38 -0.99 -10.05 -1.11
C PRO A 38 -1.02 -8.90 -0.08
N PRO A 39 -1.81 -9.01 1.01
CA PRO A 39 -1.86 -7.96 2.02
C PRO A 39 -0.44 -7.70 2.51
N ALA A 40 0.13 -6.58 2.07
CA ALA A 40 1.50 -6.24 2.37
C ALA A 40 1.54 -5.64 3.77
N VAL A 41 2.16 -6.35 4.71
CA VAL A 41 2.51 -5.73 6.00
C VAL A 41 3.37 -4.51 5.71
N THR A 42 3.07 -3.42 6.40
CA THR A 42 3.77 -2.16 6.25
C THR A 42 4.42 -1.79 7.58
N ARG A 43 5.59 -1.15 7.53
CA ARG A 43 6.25 -0.63 8.74
C ARG A 43 5.29 0.28 9.53
N GLY A 44 5.39 0.24 10.86
CA GLY A 44 4.48 0.95 11.75
C GLY A 44 3.23 0.16 12.15
N MET A 45 2.99 -1.03 11.58
CA MET A 45 1.90 -1.90 12.02
C MET A 45 2.20 -2.53 13.39
N THR A 46 1.17 -2.74 14.20
CA THR A 46 1.30 -3.47 15.47
C THR A 46 1.31 -4.99 15.24
N LYS A 47 1.84 -5.75 16.21
CA LYS A 47 1.81 -7.23 16.18
C LYS A 47 0.43 -7.80 15.90
N GLU A 48 -0.62 -7.22 16.46
CA GLU A 48 -2.02 -7.67 16.26
C GLU A 48 -2.47 -7.46 14.82
N GLN A 49 -2.11 -6.32 14.22
CA GLN A 49 -2.43 -6.03 12.82
C GLN A 49 -1.69 -7.01 11.90
N VAL A 50 -0.42 -7.29 12.19
CA VAL A 50 0.34 -8.31 11.45
C VAL A 50 -0.31 -9.68 11.58
N ARG A 51 -0.70 -10.11 12.79
CA ARG A 51 -1.41 -11.38 13.01
C ARG A 51 -2.74 -11.46 12.27
N MET A 52 -3.48 -10.36 12.20
CA MET A 52 -4.74 -10.34 11.45
C MET A 52 -4.53 -10.53 9.94
N LEU A 53 -3.44 -10.02 9.39
CA LEU A 53 -3.14 -10.12 7.95
C LEU A 53 -2.46 -11.43 7.59
N TRP A 54 -1.46 -11.81 8.37
CA TRP A 54 -0.51 -12.89 8.05
C TRP A 54 -0.73 -14.15 8.90
N GLY A 55 -1.37 -14.03 10.06
CA GLY A 55 -1.57 -15.13 11.01
C GLY A 55 -0.42 -15.26 11.99
N GLU A 56 -0.32 -16.43 12.63
CA GLU A 56 0.78 -16.71 13.55
C GLU A 56 2.10 -16.95 12.80
N PRO A 57 3.21 -16.41 13.32
CA PRO A 57 4.52 -16.69 12.78
C PRO A 57 4.93 -18.14 13.10
N VAL A 58 5.82 -18.66 12.28
CA VAL A 58 6.43 -19.98 12.49
C VAL A 58 7.43 -19.89 13.64
N ALA A 59 8.32 -18.91 13.55
CA ALA A 59 9.35 -18.47 14.47
C ALA A 59 8.97 -17.25 15.32
N VAL A 60 9.14 -17.26 16.65
CA VAL A 60 9.29 -16.01 17.43
C VAL A 60 10.61 -16.04 18.18
N ARG A 61 11.48 -15.06 17.91
CA ARG A 61 12.78 -14.90 18.54
C ARG A 61 12.80 -13.60 19.32
N LYS A 62 13.18 -13.65 20.59
CA LYS A 62 13.36 -12.44 21.41
C LYS A 62 14.83 -12.11 21.48
N ILE A 63 15.20 -10.93 21.00
CA ILE A 63 16.57 -10.46 20.91
C ILE A 63 16.73 -9.34 21.93
N ARG A 64 17.53 -9.59 22.97
CA ARG A 64 17.92 -8.54 23.92
C ARG A 64 19.06 -7.74 23.32
N THR A 65 18.82 -6.46 23.09
CA THR A 65 19.80 -5.51 22.59
C THR A 65 20.19 -4.52 23.69
N CYS A 66 21.22 -3.70 23.45
CA CYS A 66 21.63 -2.65 24.39
C CYS A 66 20.57 -1.55 24.55
N PHE A 67 19.59 -1.47 23.64
CA PHE A 67 18.54 -0.46 23.62
C PHE A 67 17.19 -0.98 24.12
N GLY A 68 17.07 -2.29 24.38
CA GLY A 68 15.79 -2.89 24.72
C GLY A 68 15.64 -4.33 24.29
N THR A 69 14.43 -4.88 24.47
CA THR A 69 14.08 -6.21 23.97
C THR A 69 13.31 -6.09 22.67
N GLN A 70 13.91 -6.59 21.58
CA GLN A 70 13.25 -6.68 20.27
C GLN A 70 12.67 -8.07 20.05
N GLU A 71 11.63 -8.16 19.24
CA GLU A 71 11.00 -9.42 18.87
C GLU A 71 11.04 -9.61 17.36
N GLU A 72 11.53 -10.76 16.92
CA GLU A 72 11.70 -11.11 15.52
C GLU A 72 10.77 -12.28 15.19
N TRP A 73 9.89 -12.08 14.22
CA TRP A 73 8.90 -13.05 13.78
C TRP A 73 9.27 -13.59 12.40
N VAL A 74 9.30 -14.91 12.27
CA VAL A 74 9.66 -15.58 11.03
C VAL A 74 8.42 -16.21 10.41
N TYR A 75 8.11 -15.81 9.18
CA TYR A 75 7.01 -16.31 8.38
C TYR A 75 7.56 -17.09 7.18
N ARG A 76 7.07 -18.33 7.01
CA ARG A 76 7.48 -19.21 5.91
C ARG A 76 6.28 -20.06 5.46
N GLY A 77 6.25 -20.40 4.17
CA GLY A 77 5.34 -21.42 3.65
C GLY A 77 4.19 -20.91 2.78
N ASP A 78 3.84 -19.61 2.86
CA ASP A 78 2.79 -19.02 2.01
C ASP A 78 3.36 -17.99 1.03
N PRO A 79 3.68 -18.38 -0.22
CA PRO A 79 4.16 -17.44 -1.23
C PRO A 79 3.15 -16.33 -1.56
N GLN A 80 1.86 -16.63 -1.38
CA GLN A 80 0.75 -15.69 -1.60
C GLN A 80 0.46 -14.81 -0.38
N ARG A 81 1.11 -14.99 0.77
CA ARG A 81 0.96 -14.08 1.91
C ARG A 81 2.24 -13.32 2.20
N TYR A 82 3.36 -14.04 2.19
CA TYR A 82 4.67 -13.54 2.61
C TYR A 82 5.56 -13.16 1.41
N GLY A 83 5.16 -13.50 0.18
CA GLY A 83 6.10 -13.58 -0.94
C GLY A 83 6.86 -14.90 -0.85
N GLY A 84 7.25 -15.51 -1.97
CA GLY A 84 7.74 -16.90 -2.04
C GLY A 84 9.00 -17.27 -1.25
N GLU A 85 9.49 -16.39 -0.38
CA GLU A 85 10.69 -16.52 0.42
C GLU A 85 10.34 -16.43 1.92
N GLU A 86 11.27 -16.88 2.78
CA GLU A 86 11.14 -16.68 4.23
C GLU A 86 11.18 -15.18 4.53
N ARG A 87 10.14 -14.66 5.20
CA ARG A 87 10.06 -13.26 5.63
C ARG A 87 10.33 -13.16 7.11
N THR A 88 11.11 -12.18 7.49
CA THR A 88 11.39 -11.90 8.90
C THR A 88 10.94 -10.49 9.24
N LEU A 89 10.07 -10.36 10.24
CA LEU A 89 9.53 -9.11 10.73
C LEU A 89 10.18 -8.79 12.07
N ARG A 90 10.74 -7.59 12.23
CA ARG A 90 11.32 -7.14 13.50
C ARG A 90 10.45 -6.09 14.15
N PHE A 91 10.04 -6.36 15.37
CA PHE A 91 9.29 -5.47 16.23
C PHE A 91 10.21 -4.85 17.27
N ASP A 92 9.99 -3.56 17.53
CA ASP A 92 10.66 -2.83 18.59
C ASP A 92 9.97 -3.05 19.95
N GLU A 93 10.42 -2.34 21.00
CA GLU A 93 9.95 -2.54 22.37
C GLU A 93 8.49 -2.07 22.56
N ASP A 94 8.01 -1.16 21.70
CA ASP A 94 6.61 -0.72 21.64
C ASP A 94 5.68 -1.68 20.85
N ASP A 95 6.14 -2.89 20.52
CA ASP A 95 5.40 -3.87 19.71
C ASP A 95 5.02 -3.38 18.29
N VAL A 96 5.77 -2.39 17.78
CA VAL A 96 5.60 -1.80 16.44
C VAL A 96 6.60 -2.40 15.45
N LEU A 97 6.13 -2.72 14.24
CA LEU A 97 6.94 -3.25 13.15
C LEU A 97 7.94 -2.20 12.64
N ASP A 98 9.21 -2.41 12.94
CA ASP A 98 10.34 -1.56 12.54
C ASP A 98 10.93 -2.00 11.19
N GLU A 99 11.17 -3.30 11.02
CA GLU A 99 11.89 -3.84 9.86
C GLU A 99 11.20 -5.06 9.24
N ILE A 100 11.28 -5.15 7.91
CA ILE A 100 10.79 -6.28 7.10
C ILE A 100 11.98 -6.75 6.26
N LYS A 101 12.44 -7.98 6.51
CA LYS A 101 13.49 -8.67 5.78
C LYS A 101 12.89 -9.73 4.87
#